data_AF-H0FXI5-F1
#
_entry.id   AF-H0FXI5-F1
#
_cell.length_a   1.000
_cell.length_b   1.000
_cell.length_c   1.000
_cell.angle_alpha   90.00
_cell.angle_beta   90.00
_cell.angle_gamma   90.00
#
_symmetry.space_group_name_H-M   'P 1'
#
loop_
_entity.id
_entity.type
_entity.pdbx_description
1 polymer ?
#
loop_
_entity_poly.entity_id
_entity_poly.type
_entity_poly.pdbx_seq_one_letter_code
_entity_poly.pdbx_strand_id
1 'polypeptide(L)'
;MHTPENRPALTPGLTLVRLPHGEGLDLPAYETAGAAGMDLRAALPADEPMTIRPGERALVPTGFIFEIPAGHEGQIRPRSGLAFKHGITCLNTPGTVDSDYRGEVKVLLVNLGAEDFAVERGMRIAQMVIAPVTQLAIREADGATTTARGAGGFGSTGTK
;
A
#
# COMPACT_ATOMS: atom_id res chain seq x y z
N MET A 1 -24.93 19.36 -34.39
CA MET A 1 -23.90 19.76 -33.40
C MET A 1 -24.32 19.18 -32.07
N HIS A 2 -23.72 18.06 -31.67
CA HIS A 2 -23.96 17.44 -30.37
C HIS A 2 -22.91 18.01 -29.42
N THR A 3 -23.34 18.78 -28.43
CA THR A 3 -22.48 19.26 -27.34
C THR A 3 -22.04 18.05 -26.53
N PRO A 4 -20.75 17.88 -26.19
CA PRO A 4 -20.36 16.83 -25.27
C PRO A 4 -20.91 17.20 -23.90
N GLU A 5 -21.81 16.38 -23.37
CA GLU A 5 -22.24 16.45 -21.98
C GLU A 5 -20.99 16.29 -21.11
N ASN A 6 -20.65 17.36 -20.40
CA ASN A 6 -19.62 17.39 -19.39
C ASN A 6 -20.13 16.58 -18.19
N ARG A 7 -20.06 15.25 -18.27
CA ARG A 7 -20.19 14.37 -17.10
C ARG A 7 -19.06 14.77 -16.15
N PRO A 8 -19.34 15.23 -14.92
CA PRO A 8 -18.29 15.35 -13.93
C PRO A 8 -17.61 13.98 -13.84
N ALA A 9 -16.29 13.94 -14.02
CA ALA A 9 -15.52 12.72 -13.81
C ALA A 9 -15.84 12.27 -12.37
N LEU A 10 -16.62 11.19 -12.24
CA LEU A 10 -16.97 10.65 -10.94
C LEU A 10 -15.65 10.28 -10.27
N THR A 11 -15.29 10.97 -9.19
CA THR A 11 -14.19 10.53 -8.34
C THR A 11 -14.47 9.07 -7.98
N PRO A 12 -13.59 8.12 -8.35
CA PRO A 12 -13.85 6.72 -8.08
C PRO A 12 -14.01 6.55 -6.57
N GLY A 13 -15.19 6.07 -6.14
CA GLY A 13 -15.43 5.69 -4.76
C GLY A 13 -14.67 4.40 -4.44
N LEU A 14 -14.16 4.30 -3.21
CA LEU A 14 -13.56 3.07 -2.70
C LEU A 14 -14.53 2.44 -1.70
N THR A 15 -15.09 1.27 -2.06
CA THR A 15 -15.93 0.50 -1.13
C THR A 15 -15.04 -0.24 -0.13
N LEU A 16 -15.44 -0.22 1.14
CA LEU A 16 -14.76 -0.91 2.23
C LEU A 16 -15.78 -1.73 3.02
N VAL A 17 -15.44 -2.99 3.29
CA VAL A 17 -16.18 -3.87 4.20
C VAL A 17 -15.38 -4.02 5.49
N ARG A 18 -16.02 -3.69 6.62
CA ARG A 18 -15.45 -3.85 7.95
C ARG A 18 -15.68 -5.27 8.45
N LEU A 19 -14.61 -5.90 8.92
CA LEU A 19 -14.64 -7.21 9.57
C LEU A 19 -14.86 -7.05 11.08
N PRO A 20 -15.33 -8.10 11.79
CA PRO A 20 -15.63 -8.01 13.22
C PRO A 20 -14.49 -7.47 14.08
N HIS A 21 -13.24 -7.89 13.84
CA HIS A 21 -12.07 -7.40 14.59
C HIS A 21 -11.66 -5.96 14.22
N GLY A 22 -12.19 -5.41 13.14
CA GLY A 22 -12.07 -4.01 12.77
C GLY A 22 -13.06 -3.08 13.49
N GLU A 23 -14.05 -3.59 14.23
CA GLU A 23 -15.06 -2.76 14.90
C GLU A 23 -14.47 -1.73 15.87
N GLY A 24 -14.98 -0.50 15.83
CA GLY A 24 -14.48 0.61 16.64
C GLY A 24 -13.16 1.25 16.16
N LEU A 25 -12.54 0.76 15.08
CA LEU A 25 -11.45 1.50 14.42
C LEU A 25 -11.99 2.59 13.49
N ASP A 26 -11.32 3.74 13.45
CA ASP A 26 -11.60 4.75 12.44
C ASP A 26 -11.44 4.17 11.02
N LEU A 27 -12.27 4.64 10.10
CA LEU A 27 -12.07 4.34 8.68
C LEU A 27 -10.77 5.00 8.19
N PRO A 28 -10.04 4.39 7.24
CA PRO A 28 -8.93 5.05 6.57
C PRO A 28 -9.41 6.35 5.91
N ALA A 29 -8.68 7.44 6.13
CA ALA A 29 -9.01 8.75 5.60
C ALA A 29 -7.74 9.49 5.14
N TYR A 30 -7.94 10.42 4.21
CA TYR A 30 -6.92 11.38 3.83
C TYR A 30 -6.88 12.51 4.85
N GLU A 31 -5.85 12.54 5.70
CA GLU A 31 -5.74 13.45 6.84
C GLU A 31 -5.66 14.94 6.44
N THR A 32 -5.23 15.23 5.21
CA THR A 32 -5.19 16.59 4.66
C THR A 32 -5.60 16.57 3.20
N ALA A 33 -5.99 17.74 2.67
CA ALA A 33 -6.37 17.89 1.26
C ALA A 33 -5.25 17.50 0.26
N GLY A 34 -3.99 17.51 0.70
CA GLY A 34 -2.83 17.13 -0.12
C GLY A 34 -2.29 15.72 0.18
N ALA A 35 -2.95 14.94 1.04
CA ALA A 35 -2.47 13.62 1.40
C ALA A 35 -2.59 12.66 0.20
N ALA A 36 -1.50 11.98 -0.14
CA ALA A 36 -1.48 11.00 -1.23
C ALA A 36 -2.03 9.63 -0.82
N GLY A 37 -1.95 9.29 0.47
CA GLY A 37 -2.38 8.00 1.00
C GLY A 37 -3.19 8.12 2.29
N MET A 38 -3.92 7.05 2.59
CA MET A 38 -4.73 6.91 3.80
C MET A 38 -4.00 6.02 4.79
N ASP A 39 -3.88 6.44 6.06
CA ASP A 39 -3.26 5.63 7.10
C ASP A 39 -4.11 4.36 7.37
N LEU A 40 -3.45 3.20 7.44
CA LEU A 40 -4.04 1.92 7.81
C LEU A 40 -3.70 1.58 9.25
N ARG A 41 -4.69 1.12 10.01
CA ARG A 41 -4.58 0.83 11.44
C ARG A 41 -4.52 -0.67 11.71
N ALA A 42 -3.82 -1.06 12.76
CA ALA A 42 -3.76 -2.45 13.22
C ALA A 42 -5.08 -2.86 13.91
N ALA A 43 -5.70 -3.94 13.44
CA ALA A 43 -6.90 -4.55 13.99
C ALA A 43 -6.59 -5.76 14.88
N LEU A 44 -5.70 -5.55 15.85
CA LEU A 44 -5.37 -6.54 16.88
C LEU A 44 -6.41 -6.49 18.03
N PRO A 45 -6.54 -7.55 18.85
CA PRO A 45 -7.25 -7.45 20.13
C PRO A 45 -6.70 -6.31 21.00
N ALA A 46 -7.55 -5.68 21.81
CA ALA A 46 -7.16 -4.49 22.57
C ALA A 46 -6.14 -4.79 23.69
N ASP A 47 -6.19 -5.99 24.22
CA ASP A 47 -5.39 -6.50 25.35
C ASP A 47 -4.24 -7.42 24.92
N GLU A 48 -4.05 -7.63 23.61
CA GLU A 48 -3.03 -8.53 23.07
C GLU A 48 -2.16 -7.82 22.00
N PRO A 49 -1.19 -6.97 22.43
CA PRO A 49 -0.27 -6.34 21.50
C PRO A 49 0.68 -7.38 20.86
N MET A 50 1.07 -7.13 19.63
CA MET A 50 1.98 -8.00 18.88
C MET A 50 3.40 -7.43 18.88
N THR A 51 4.32 -8.12 19.54
CA THR A 51 5.75 -7.75 19.50
C THR A 51 6.42 -8.33 18.25
N ILE A 52 7.13 -7.47 17.51
CA ILE A 52 8.00 -7.83 16.39
C ILE A 52 9.44 -7.58 16.83
N ARG A 53 10.21 -8.64 17.05
CA ARG A 53 11.62 -8.53 17.46
C ARG A 53 12.50 -8.10 16.29
N PRO A 54 13.69 -7.55 16.54
CA PRO A 54 14.67 -7.26 15.50
C PRO A 54 14.89 -8.43 14.53
N GLY A 55 14.77 -8.19 13.23
CA GLY A 55 14.90 -9.18 12.17
C GLY A 55 13.64 -10.05 11.93
N GLU A 56 12.65 -10.01 12.82
CA GLU A 56 11.39 -10.73 12.64
C GLU A 56 10.39 -9.94 11.78
N ARG A 57 9.38 -10.67 11.29
CA ARG A 57 8.29 -10.14 10.47
C ARG A 57 6.95 -10.69 10.94
N ALA A 58 5.92 -9.89 10.82
CA ALA A 58 4.57 -10.29 11.19
C ALA A 58 3.53 -9.74 10.21
N LEU A 59 2.46 -10.50 10.02
CA LEU A 59 1.33 -10.11 9.18
C LEU A 59 0.25 -9.48 10.07
N VAL A 60 0.12 -8.17 10.04
CA VAL A 60 -0.78 -7.42 10.92
C VAL A 60 -2.13 -7.18 10.21
N PRO A 61 -3.26 -7.62 10.77
CA PRO A 61 -4.59 -7.41 10.19
C PRO A 61 -4.99 -5.93 10.21
N THR A 62 -5.76 -5.49 9.20
CA THR A 62 -6.35 -4.14 9.19
C THR A 62 -7.82 -4.13 9.57
N GLY A 63 -8.48 -5.29 9.57
CA GLY A 63 -9.92 -5.40 9.82
C GLY A 63 -10.77 -4.96 8.63
N PHE A 64 -10.18 -4.78 7.45
CA PHE A 64 -10.86 -4.25 6.27
C PHE A 64 -10.62 -5.07 5.01
N ILE A 65 -11.69 -5.26 4.24
CA ILE A 65 -11.63 -5.67 2.83
C ILE A 65 -11.88 -4.40 2.01
N PHE A 66 -11.11 -4.21 0.95
CA PHE A 66 -11.24 -3.07 0.05
C PHE A 66 -11.66 -3.56 -1.34
N GLU A 67 -12.73 -3.00 -1.88
CA GLU A 67 -13.13 -3.27 -3.26
C GLU A 67 -12.53 -2.20 -4.16
N ILE A 68 -11.29 -2.44 -4.58
CA ILE A 68 -10.57 -1.50 -5.43
C ILE A 68 -11.21 -1.49 -6.82
N PRO A 69 -11.54 -0.31 -7.38
CA PRO A 69 -12.15 -0.21 -8.70
C PRO A 69 -11.26 -0.84 -9.79
N ALA A 70 -11.88 -1.47 -10.78
CA ALA A 70 -11.16 -1.95 -11.96
C ALA A 70 -10.33 -0.82 -12.61
N GLY A 71 -9.14 -1.15 -13.11
CA GLY A 71 -8.19 -0.18 -13.64
C GLY A 71 -7.38 0.58 -12.59
N HIS A 72 -7.53 0.22 -11.30
CA HIS A 72 -6.73 0.74 -10.21
C HIS A 72 -6.10 -0.40 -9.39
N GLU A 73 -5.04 -0.07 -8.66
CA GLU A 73 -4.45 -0.91 -7.62
C GLU A 73 -4.36 -0.12 -6.30
N GLY A 74 -4.24 -0.85 -5.20
CA GLY A 74 -3.91 -0.32 -3.89
C GLY A 74 -2.46 -0.61 -3.57
N GLN A 75 -1.70 0.42 -3.20
CA GLN A 75 -0.29 0.29 -2.87
C GLN A 75 -0.08 0.51 -1.38
N ILE A 76 0.25 -0.56 -0.66
CA ILE A 76 0.60 -0.52 0.75
C ILE A 76 2.05 -0.05 0.89
N ARG A 77 2.24 1.11 1.52
CA ARG A 77 3.53 1.77 1.69
C ARG A 77 3.87 1.98 3.16
N PRO A 78 5.15 2.04 3.55
CA PRO A 78 5.57 2.29 4.92
C PRO A 78 5.22 3.71 5.35
N ARG A 79 5.06 3.91 6.66
CA ARG A 79 4.98 5.25 7.25
C ARG A 79 6.39 5.72 7.60
N SER A 80 6.79 6.88 7.08
CA SER A 80 8.15 7.41 7.27
C SER A 80 8.54 7.56 8.74
N GLY A 81 7.59 7.95 9.60
CA GLY A 81 7.83 8.07 11.04
C GLY A 81 8.18 6.76 11.73
N LEU A 82 7.54 5.64 11.35
CA LEU A 82 7.85 4.31 11.89
C LEU A 82 9.19 3.80 11.36
N ALA A 83 9.45 4.00 10.07
CA ALA A 83 10.72 3.61 9.45
C ALA A 83 11.91 4.35 10.09
N PHE A 84 11.81 5.68 10.24
CA PHE A 84 12.90 6.49 10.79
C PHE A 84 13.13 6.25 12.28
N LYS A 85 12.07 6.20 13.10
CA LYS A 85 12.19 6.13 14.56
C LYS A 85 12.44 4.73 15.10
N HIS A 86 11.92 3.71 14.41
CA HIS A 86 11.87 2.34 14.92
C HIS A 86 12.43 1.29 13.95
N GLY A 87 12.83 1.67 12.73
CA GLY A 87 13.25 0.70 11.72
C GLY A 87 12.12 -0.19 11.20
N ILE A 88 10.86 0.19 11.40
CA ILE A 88 9.71 -0.59 10.95
C ILE A 88 9.32 -0.23 9.52
N THR A 89 9.25 -1.23 8.66
CA THR A 89 8.80 -1.06 7.28
C THR A 89 7.86 -2.19 6.85
N CYS A 90 7.23 -2.03 5.70
CA CYS A 90 6.49 -3.10 5.04
C CYS A 90 7.47 -3.92 4.19
N LEU A 91 7.65 -5.21 4.48
CA LEU A 91 8.68 -6.04 3.83
C LEU A 91 8.46 -6.18 2.33
N ASN A 92 7.20 -6.22 1.88
CA ASN A 92 6.82 -6.33 0.48
C ASN A 92 6.54 -4.96 -0.16
N THR A 93 7.08 -3.86 0.37
CA THR A 93 6.77 -2.51 -0.13
C THR A 93 7.26 -2.26 -1.58
N PRO A 94 6.46 -1.57 -2.41
CA PRO A 94 5.04 -1.31 -2.22
C PRO A 94 4.23 -2.62 -2.35
N GLY A 95 3.37 -2.91 -1.38
CA GLY A 95 2.51 -4.10 -1.44
C GLY A 95 1.33 -3.84 -2.37
N THR A 96 1.17 -4.66 -3.40
CA THR A 96 0.07 -4.55 -4.37
C THR A 96 -1.20 -5.22 -3.86
N VAL A 97 -2.31 -4.49 -3.90
CA VAL A 97 -3.68 -4.99 -3.68
C VAL A 97 -4.43 -4.85 -5.01
N ASP A 98 -4.78 -5.98 -5.60
CA ASP A 98 -5.45 -6.05 -6.89
C ASP A 98 -6.95 -5.72 -6.79
N SER A 99 -7.54 -5.25 -7.90
CA SER A 99 -8.97 -4.90 -7.97
C SER A 99 -9.95 -6.08 -7.77
N ASP A 100 -9.47 -7.30 -7.97
CA ASP A 100 -10.23 -8.55 -7.78
C ASP A 100 -9.98 -9.18 -6.39
N TYR A 101 -9.12 -8.59 -5.56
CA TYR A 101 -8.90 -9.07 -4.20
C TYR A 101 -10.12 -8.75 -3.32
N ARG A 102 -10.62 -9.77 -2.62
CA ARG A 102 -11.73 -9.65 -1.65
C ARG A 102 -11.39 -10.25 -0.29
N GLY A 103 -10.11 -10.52 -0.05
CA GLY A 103 -9.61 -10.89 1.27
C GLY A 103 -9.40 -9.66 2.15
N GLU A 104 -9.13 -9.91 3.43
CA GLU A 104 -8.68 -8.86 4.33
C GLU A 104 -7.32 -8.34 3.89
N VAL A 105 -7.19 -7.02 3.74
CA VAL A 105 -5.86 -6.41 3.56
C VAL A 105 -5.09 -6.52 4.87
N LYS A 106 -3.91 -7.14 4.80
CA LYS A 106 -2.98 -7.25 5.94
C LYS A 106 -1.64 -6.62 5.57
N VAL A 107 -0.95 -6.09 6.57
CA VAL A 107 0.34 -5.42 6.39
C VAL A 107 1.45 -6.35 6.86
N LEU A 108 2.35 -6.74 5.96
CA LEU A 108 3.54 -7.52 6.31
C LEU A 108 4.63 -6.58 6.85
N LEU A 109 4.65 -6.38 8.16
CA LEU A 109 5.67 -5.57 8.82
C LEU A 109 6.94 -6.40 9.04
N VAL A 110 8.08 -5.74 8.95
CA VAL A 110 9.39 -6.25 9.36
C VAL A 110 10.07 -5.22 10.26
N ASN A 111 10.75 -5.70 11.30
CA ASN A 111 11.55 -4.88 12.17
C ASN A 111 13.02 -4.92 11.74
N LEU A 112 13.51 -3.83 11.16
CA LEU A 112 14.92 -3.63 10.79
C LEU A 112 15.66 -2.76 11.82
N GLY A 113 15.00 -2.41 12.93
CA GLY A 113 15.59 -1.70 14.05
C GLY A 113 16.35 -2.61 15.00
N ALA A 114 16.81 -2.04 16.11
CA ALA A 114 17.58 -2.74 17.13
C ALA A 114 16.77 -3.15 18.38
N GLU A 115 15.56 -2.61 18.54
CA GLU A 115 14.71 -2.80 19.70
C GLU A 115 13.44 -3.58 19.33
N ASP A 116 12.85 -4.28 20.30
CA ASP A 116 11.53 -4.88 20.15
C ASP A 116 10.47 -3.81 19.85
N PHE A 117 9.57 -4.08 18.90
CA PHE A 117 8.50 -3.17 18.53
C PHE A 117 7.13 -3.76 18.80
N ALA A 118 6.38 -3.16 19.72
CA ALA A 118 5.01 -3.56 20.03
C ALA A 118 4.01 -2.84 19.10
N VAL A 119 3.28 -3.62 18.30
CA VAL A 119 2.13 -3.15 17.53
C VAL A 119 0.88 -3.27 18.40
N GLU A 120 0.19 -2.15 18.58
CA GLU A 120 -1.03 -2.07 19.39
C GLU A 120 -2.26 -1.84 18.50
N ARG A 121 -3.44 -2.20 19.01
CA ARG A 121 -4.72 -1.93 18.33
C ARG A 121 -4.85 -0.44 18.00
N GLY A 122 -5.27 -0.14 16.78
CA GLY A 122 -5.49 1.24 16.31
C GLY A 122 -4.21 2.00 15.93
N MET A 123 -3.03 1.43 16.18
CA MET A 123 -1.76 2.00 15.72
C MET A 123 -1.76 2.11 14.19
N ARG A 124 -1.37 3.28 13.68
CA ARG A 124 -1.21 3.52 12.24
C ARG A 124 0.09 2.87 11.77
N ILE A 125 -0.01 1.77 11.04
CA ILE A 125 1.10 0.86 10.72
C ILE A 125 1.62 0.99 9.29
N ALA A 126 0.76 1.38 8.36
CA ALA A 126 1.08 1.58 6.94
C ALA A 126 0.20 2.70 6.38
N GLN A 127 0.41 3.05 5.12
CA GLN A 127 -0.49 3.92 4.36
C GLN A 127 -0.81 3.28 3.01
N MET A 128 -2.03 3.47 2.53
CA MET A 128 -2.46 2.98 1.22
C MET A 128 -2.62 4.13 0.24
N VAL A 129 -2.02 3.99 -0.95
CA VAL A 129 -2.21 4.89 -2.10
C VAL A 129 -3.01 4.14 -3.16
N ILE A 130 -4.10 4.72 -3.66
CA ILE A 130 -4.84 4.19 -4.81
C ILE A 130 -4.24 4.82 -6.08
N ALA A 131 -3.86 3.99 -7.04
CA ALA A 131 -3.23 4.43 -8.28
C ALA A 131 -3.86 3.75 -9.51
N PRO A 132 -3.97 4.44 -10.65
CA PRO A 132 -4.37 3.80 -11.90
C PRO A 132 -3.29 2.81 -12.36
N VAL A 133 -3.71 1.68 -12.93
CA VAL A 133 -2.82 0.64 -13.46
C VAL A 133 -3.18 0.30 -14.90
N THR A 134 -2.19 -0.04 -15.72
CA THR A 134 -2.37 -0.45 -17.12
C THR A 134 -2.02 -1.92 -17.29
N GLN A 135 -2.95 -2.72 -17.80
CA GLN A 135 -2.68 -4.09 -18.24
C GLN A 135 -2.25 -4.08 -19.71
N LEU A 136 -1.07 -4.63 -19.99
CA LEU A 136 -0.49 -4.69 -21.34
C LEU A 136 -0.56 -6.11 -21.90
N ALA A 137 -0.80 -6.22 -23.22
CA ALA A 137 -0.65 -7.49 -23.92
C ALA A 137 0.84 -7.82 -24.07
N ILE A 138 1.26 -8.99 -23.57
CA ILE A 138 2.63 -9.48 -23.72
C ILE A 138 2.82 -10.01 -25.15
N ARG A 139 3.90 -9.60 -25.81
CA ARG A 139 4.33 -10.08 -27.13
C ARG A 139 5.80 -10.46 -27.10
N GLU A 140 6.11 -11.69 -27.46
CA GLU A 140 7.48 -12.18 -27.64
C GLU A 140 8.06 -11.71 -28.98
N ALA A 141 9.35 -11.42 -29.05
CA ALA A 141 10.03 -10.93 -30.24
C ALA A 141 11.46 -11.48 -30.32
N ASP A 142 11.97 -11.65 -31.54
CA ASP A 142 13.30 -12.24 -31.81
C ASP A 142 14.47 -11.30 -31.45
N GLY A 143 14.21 -10.06 -31.07
CA GLY A 143 15.24 -9.10 -30.68
C GLY A 143 14.70 -7.75 -30.19
N ALA A 144 15.52 -7.03 -29.42
CA ALA A 144 15.19 -5.71 -28.90
C ALA A 144 15.51 -4.60 -29.92
N THR A 145 14.70 -3.54 -29.94
CA THR A 145 15.00 -2.30 -30.68
C THR A 145 16.13 -1.50 -30.01
N THR A 146 16.87 -0.70 -30.77
CA THR A 146 17.93 0.15 -30.22
C THR A 146 17.37 1.42 -29.57
N THR A 147 17.98 1.85 -28.47
CA THR A 147 17.68 3.13 -27.81
C THR A 147 18.99 3.81 -27.41
N ALA A 148 18.96 5.12 -27.15
CA ALA A 148 20.15 5.87 -26.72
C ALA A 148 20.76 5.36 -25.40
N ARG A 149 19.95 4.76 -24.51
CA ARG A 149 20.41 4.16 -23.25
C ARG A 149 20.96 2.74 -23.44
N GLY A 150 20.47 2.01 -24.45
CA GLY A 150 20.86 0.61 -24.70
C GLY A 150 20.68 -0.27 -23.46
N ALA A 151 21.67 -1.14 -23.19
CA ALA A 151 21.68 -2.05 -22.05
C ALA A 151 22.21 -1.43 -20.73
N GLY A 152 22.44 -0.11 -20.65
CA GLY A 152 22.98 0.54 -19.47
C GLY A 152 22.02 0.58 -18.28
N GLY A 153 22.35 -0.09 -17.18
CA GLY A 153 21.62 -0.11 -15.90
C GLY A 153 22.54 0.03 -14.69
N PHE A 154 21.97 0.06 -13.48
CA PHE A 154 22.73 0.02 -12.20
C PHE A 154 23.81 1.12 -12.02
N GLY A 155 23.44 2.40 -12.16
CA GLY A 155 24.37 3.51 -11.92
C GLY A 155 25.21 3.93 -13.12
N SER A 156 24.88 3.46 -14.33
CA SER A 156 25.57 3.76 -15.59
C SER A 156 25.61 5.24 -16.01
N THR A 157 25.05 6.16 -15.23
CA THR A 157 25.02 7.61 -15.50
C THR A 157 25.69 8.45 -14.42
N GLY A 158 26.32 7.86 -13.39
CA GLY A 158 26.86 8.61 -12.27
C GLY A 158 28.01 7.91 -11.52
N THR A 159 29.23 8.25 -11.88
CA THR A 159 30.38 8.24 -10.96
C THR A 159 30.86 9.68 -10.81
N LYS A 160 30.34 10.38 -9.79
CA LYS A 160 30.96 11.52 -9.11
C LYS A 160 30.20 11.83 -7.83
#